data_AF-A0AAV1VH64-F1
#
_entry.id   AF-A0AAV1VH64-F1
#
_cell.length_a   1.000
_cell.length_b   1.000
_cell.length_c   1.000
_cell.angle_alpha   90.00
_cell.angle_beta   90.00
_cell.angle_gamma   90.00
#
_symmetry.space_group_name_H-M   'P 1'
#
loop_
_entity.id
_entity.type
_entity.pdbx_description
1 polymer ?
#
loop_
_entity_poly.entity_id
_entity_poly.type
_entity_poly.pdbx_seq_one_letter_code
_entity_poly.pdbx_strand_id
1 'polypeptide(L)'
;MVRQVRRRNQVPSHRGRRDTSHPRPVKFDTGRAKNWASGLKLHDPNVFVSLEILKSRLEATLEPLRAECRARSALLRLKQGKRDVHAYAQYLCYLASIVTEDSVDEHILINVFIHGLVDGPVKTYMFREYFHTLEKAIACAEQEDFSLRQSQANSSNFCPTRRNETGGPESMDLCYIKS
;
A
#
# COMPACT_ATOMS: atom_id res chain seq x y z
N MET A 1 66.97 -33.96 -21.16
CA MET A 1 67.80 -32.82 -21.59
C MET A 1 67.08 -31.51 -21.28
N VAL A 2 67.74 -30.68 -20.46
CA VAL A 2 67.78 -29.21 -20.45
C VAL A 2 66.49 -28.40 -20.24
N ARG A 3 66.42 -27.83 -19.02
CA ARG A 3 65.70 -26.61 -18.63
C ARG A 3 66.11 -25.43 -19.53
N GLN A 4 65.15 -24.62 -19.98
CA GLN A 4 65.37 -23.17 -20.09
C GLN A 4 64.12 -22.40 -19.66
N VAL A 5 64.31 -21.67 -18.56
CA VAL A 5 63.47 -20.62 -18.01
C VAL A 5 63.55 -19.41 -18.95
N ARG A 6 62.40 -18.82 -19.34
CA ARG A 6 62.38 -17.45 -19.84
C ARG A 6 61.33 -16.64 -19.08
N ARG A 7 61.82 -15.91 -18.07
CA ARG A 7 61.09 -14.87 -17.35
C ARG A 7 61.01 -13.60 -18.19
N ARG A 8 59.92 -12.87 -17.96
CA ARG A 8 59.68 -11.42 -18.13
C ARG A 8 59.59 -10.89 -19.57
N ASN A 9 58.41 -10.37 -19.91
CA ASN A 9 58.15 -8.94 -19.74
C ASN A 9 56.65 -8.68 -19.58
N GLN A 10 56.28 -8.21 -18.39
CA GLN A 10 55.00 -7.55 -18.11
C GLN A 10 55.04 -6.17 -18.77
N VAL A 11 54.04 -5.88 -19.61
CA VAL A 11 53.72 -4.51 -20.02
C VAL A 11 52.62 -4.03 -19.06
N PRO A 12 52.77 -2.89 -18.36
CA PRO A 12 51.70 -2.36 -17.53
C PRO A 12 50.60 -1.82 -18.45
N SER A 13 49.49 -2.54 -18.57
CA SER A 13 48.27 -2.01 -19.16
C SER A 13 47.75 -0.94 -18.20
N HIS A 14 48.07 0.33 -18.48
CA HIS A 14 47.49 1.47 -17.78
C HIS A 14 45.97 1.37 -17.87
N ARG A 15 45.39 0.98 -16.74
CA ARG A 15 43.97 0.95 -16.47
C ARG A 15 43.50 2.40 -16.51
N GLY A 16 43.15 2.88 -17.70
CA GLY A 16 42.49 4.17 -17.90
C GLY A 16 41.21 4.16 -17.06
N ARG A 17 41.28 4.83 -15.91
CA ARG A 17 40.10 5.16 -15.12
C ARG A 17 39.19 5.97 -16.03
N ARG A 18 38.11 5.34 -16.50
CA ARG A 18 36.98 6.09 -17.05
C ARG A 18 36.43 6.87 -15.87
N ASP A 19 36.67 8.18 -15.88
CA ASP A 19 35.96 9.14 -15.04
C ASP A 19 34.47 8.98 -15.31
N THR A 20 33.80 8.25 -14.42
CA THR A 20 32.34 8.18 -14.34
C THR A 20 31.85 9.37 -13.52
N SER A 21 32.08 10.57 -14.05
CA SER A 21 31.56 11.83 -13.50
C SER A 21 30.74 12.60 -14.52
N HIS A 22 30.29 11.94 -15.59
CA HIS A 22 29.27 12.49 -16.49
C HIS A 22 27.91 11.84 -16.18
N PRO A 23 26.89 12.63 -15.80
CA PRO A 23 25.53 12.11 -15.69
C PRO A 23 25.13 11.57 -17.07
N ARG A 24 24.73 10.29 -17.12
CA ARG A 24 24.21 9.73 -18.38
C ARG A 24 23.00 10.58 -18.77
N PRO A 25 22.91 11.06 -20.02
CA PRO A 25 21.74 11.78 -20.46
C PRO A 25 20.53 10.88 -20.24
N VAL A 26 19.55 11.39 -19.50
CA VAL A 26 18.25 10.74 -19.32
C VAL A 26 17.71 10.54 -20.72
N LYS A 27 17.71 9.30 -21.21
CA LYS A 27 17.10 8.96 -22.50
C LYS A 27 15.60 9.10 -22.30
N PHE A 28 15.06 10.25 -22.67
CA PHE A 28 13.62 10.42 -22.79
C PHE A 28 13.13 9.43 -23.83
N ASP A 29 12.11 8.62 -23.49
CA ASP A 29 11.42 7.69 -24.39
C ASP A 29 10.86 8.44 -25.61
N THR A 30 11.72 8.67 -26.61
CA THR A 30 11.45 9.64 -27.67
C THR A 30 10.37 9.11 -28.62
N GLY A 31 10.18 7.80 -28.70
CA GLY A 31 9.17 7.17 -29.56
C GLY A 31 7.73 7.46 -29.11
N ARG A 32 7.45 7.42 -27.80
CA ARG A 32 6.09 7.62 -27.29
C ARG A 32 5.63 9.07 -27.43
N ALA A 33 6.53 10.01 -27.12
CA ALA A 33 6.28 11.44 -27.28
C ALA A 33 6.13 11.83 -28.76
N LYS A 34 6.96 11.29 -29.65
CA LYS A 34 6.86 11.51 -31.10
C LYS A 34 5.54 11.01 -31.67
N ASN A 35 5.11 9.81 -31.29
CA ASN A 35 3.85 9.24 -31.77
C ASN A 35 2.64 10.05 -31.26
N TRP A 36 2.67 10.48 -30.00
CA TRP A 36 1.64 11.38 -29.44
C TRP A 36 1.56 12.70 -30.19
N ALA A 37 2.70 13.39 -30.38
CA ALA A 37 2.73 14.66 -31.10
C ALA A 37 2.30 14.52 -32.57
N SER A 38 2.68 13.40 -33.22
CA SER A 38 2.26 13.12 -34.60
C SER A 38 0.76 12.85 -34.69
N GLY A 39 0.18 12.13 -33.71
CA GLY A 39 -1.26 11.89 -33.63
C GLY A 39 -2.07 13.19 -33.49
N LEU A 40 -1.60 14.13 -32.67
CA LEU A 40 -2.25 15.45 -32.54
C LEU A 40 -2.19 16.26 -33.85
N LYS A 41 -1.05 16.22 -34.55
CA LYS A 41 -0.88 16.91 -35.84
C LYS A 41 -1.74 16.35 -36.98
N LEU A 42 -2.13 15.07 -36.91
CA LEU A 42 -3.03 14.47 -37.89
C LEU A 42 -4.45 15.05 -37.81
N HIS A 43 -4.90 15.43 -36.61
CA HIS A 43 -6.22 16.02 -36.40
C HIS A 43 -6.23 17.54 -36.64
N ASP A 44 -5.14 18.23 -36.31
CA ASP A 44 -4.99 19.66 -36.56
C ASP A 44 -3.54 19.96 -37.00
N PRO A 45 -3.32 20.40 -38.24
CA PRO A 45 -1.99 20.77 -38.73
C PRO A 45 -1.32 21.89 -37.91
N ASN A 46 -2.13 22.73 -37.27
CA ASN A 46 -1.69 23.88 -36.47
C ASN A 46 -1.72 23.59 -34.95
N VAL A 47 -1.74 22.32 -34.51
CA VAL A 47 -1.90 22.00 -33.08
C VAL A 47 -0.80 22.55 -32.14
N PHE A 48 0.35 22.98 -32.69
CA PHE A 48 1.48 23.54 -31.93
C PHE A 48 1.89 24.93 -32.45
N VAL A 49 0.93 25.86 -32.59
CA VAL A 49 1.20 27.24 -33.05
C VAL A 49 2.12 28.01 -32.09
N SER A 50 1.99 27.77 -30.78
CA SER A 50 2.72 28.48 -29.74
C SER A 50 3.23 27.54 -28.65
N LEU A 51 4.34 27.93 -28.00
CA LEU A 51 4.90 27.23 -26.85
C LEU A 51 3.88 27.16 -25.70
N GLU A 52 3.06 28.18 -25.50
CA GLU A 52 2.02 28.20 -24.46
C GLU A 52 0.90 27.19 -24.75
N ILE A 53 0.54 27.00 -26.03
CA ILE A 53 -0.42 25.97 -26.45
C ILE A 53 0.18 24.58 -26.25
N LEU A 54 1.47 24.39 -26.57
CA LEU A 54 2.17 23.14 -26.32
C LEU A 54 2.24 22.83 -24.82
N LYS A 55 2.57 23.81 -23.97
CA LYS A 55 2.58 23.66 -22.51
C LYS A 55 1.20 23.31 -22.00
N SER A 56 0.17 24.07 -22.35
CA SER A 56 -1.22 23.78 -21.97
C SER A 56 -1.67 22.40 -22.45
N ARG A 57 -1.23 21.94 -23.63
CA ARG A 57 -1.56 20.58 -24.12
C ARG A 57 -0.80 19.50 -23.38
N LEU A 58 0.47 19.74 -23.05
CA LEU A 58 1.29 18.85 -22.25
C LEU A 58 0.74 18.77 -20.83
N GLU A 59 0.44 19.89 -20.21
CA GLU A 59 -0.31 20.01 -18.97
C GLU A 59 -1.60 19.24 -19.12
N ALA A 60 -2.53 19.54 -20.03
CA ALA A 60 -3.78 18.77 -20.18
C ALA A 60 -3.60 17.25 -20.41
N THR A 61 -2.50 16.82 -21.03
CA THR A 61 -2.19 15.39 -21.26
C THR A 61 -1.54 14.72 -20.05
N LEU A 62 -0.80 15.50 -19.26
CA LEU A 62 -0.04 15.09 -18.08
C LEU A 62 -0.71 15.51 -16.77
N GLU A 63 -1.78 16.30 -16.84
CA GLU A 63 -2.48 16.94 -15.75
C GLU A 63 -3.01 15.82 -14.83
N PRO A 64 -3.30 16.13 -13.56
CA PRO A 64 -3.71 15.21 -12.49
C PRO A 64 -4.76 14.14 -12.87
N LEU A 65 -5.43 14.27 -14.02
CA LEU A 65 -6.27 13.31 -14.72
C LEU A 65 -5.76 11.85 -14.80
N ARG A 66 -4.47 11.58 -14.61
CA ARG A 66 -4.00 10.19 -14.42
C ARG A 66 -3.72 9.82 -12.98
N ALA A 67 -3.23 10.73 -12.15
CA ALA A 67 -2.92 10.42 -10.75
C ALA A 67 -4.22 10.25 -9.96
N GLU A 68 -5.17 11.14 -10.16
CA GLU A 68 -6.46 11.13 -9.48
C GLU A 68 -7.35 9.98 -9.94
N CYS A 69 -7.47 9.77 -11.26
CA CYS A 69 -8.19 8.59 -11.79
C CYS A 69 -7.57 7.28 -11.32
N ARG A 70 -6.23 7.20 -11.22
CA ARG A 70 -5.55 6.04 -10.61
C ARG A 70 -5.83 5.94 -9.11
N ALA A 71 -5.86 7.05 -8.38
CA ALA A 71 -6.15 7.06 -6.95
C ALA A 71 -7.59 6.60 -6.68
N ARG A 72 -8.57 7.12 -7.42
CA ARG A 72 -9.98 6.67 -7.36
C ARG A 72 -10.10 5.18 -7.69
N SER A 73 -9.46 4.71 -8.76
CA SER A 73 -9.45 3.28 -9.12
C SER A 73 -8.79 2.42 -8.03
N ALA A 74 -7.69 2.89 -7.43
CA ALA A 74 -7.01 2.20 -6.35
C ALA A 74 -7.87 2.15 -5.08
N LEU A 75 -8.59 3.21 -4.78
CA LEU A 75 -9.51 3.31 -3.64
C LEU A 75 -10.65 2.29 -3.78
N LEU A 76 -11.26 2.16 -4.97
CA LEU A 76 -12.29 1.16 -5.24
C LEU A 76 -11.79 -0.30 -5.14
N ARG A 77 -10.50 -0.53 -5.39
CA ARG A 77 -9.87 -1.85 -5.32
C ARG A 77 -9.16 -2.10 -4.00
N LEU A 78 -9.25 -1.16 -3.06
CA LEU A 78 -8.46 -1.15 -1.85
C LEU A 78 -8.87 -2.32 -0.94
N LYS A 79 -7.87 -3.06 -0.47
CA LYS A 79 -8.01 -4.15 0.50
C LYS A 79 -6.82 -4.12 1.46
N GLN A 80 -7.07 -4.44 2.73
CA GLN A 80 -6.05 -4.52 3.78
C GLN A 80 -4.97 -5.56 3.44
N GLY A 81 -5.38 -6.74 2.96
CA GLY A 81 -4.46 -7.80 2.60
C GLY A 81 -3.60 -8.23 3.81
N LYS A 82 -2.28 -8.13 3.68
CA LYS A 82 -1.31 -8.47 4.74
C LYS A 82 -0.85 -7.26 5.56
N ARG A 83 -1.40 -6.07 5.31
CA ARG A 83 -1.02 -4.84 6.01
C ARG A 83 -1.65 -4.82 7.39
N ASP A 84 -0.96 -4.24 8.36
CA ASP A 84 -1.59 -3.87 9.61
C ASP A 84 -2.69 -2.82 9.38
N VAL A 85 -3.62 -2.69 10.33
CA VAL A 85 -4.78 -1.81 10.21
C VAL A 85 -4.36 -0.35 10.06
N HIS A 86 -3.31 0.08 10.75
CA HIS A 86 -2.81 1.45 10.71
C HIS A 86 -2.21 1.80 9.33
N ALA A 87 -1.31 0.97 8.80
CA ALA A 87 -0.72 1.15 7.47
C ALA A 87 -1.76 1.06 6.35
N TYR A 88 -2.82 0.26 6.55
CA TYR A 88 -3.97 0.23 5.66
C TYR A 88 -4.75 1.55 5.68
N ALA A 89 -5.08 2.05 6.87
CA ALA A 89 -5.75 3.34 7.07
C ALA A 89 -4.95 4.51 6.48
N GLN A 90 -3.64 4.55 6.74
CA GLN A 90 -2.75 5.56 6.16
C GLN A 90 -2.78 5.54 4.63
N TYR A 91 -2.80 4.36 4.02
CA TYR A 91 -2.83 4.25 2.56
C TYR A 91 -4.18 4.70 1.98
N LEU A 92 -5.30 4.42 2.66
CA LEU A 92 -6.60 5.00 2.30
C LEU A 92 -6.55 6.53 2.35
N CYS A 93 -6.07 7.12 3.45
CA CYS A 93 -5.98 8.57 3.62
C CYS A 93 -5.05 9.22 2.58
N TYR A 94 -3.95 8.55 2.22
CA TYR A 94 -3.08 8.97 1.13
C TYR A 94 -3.79 8.97 -0.22
N LEU A 95 -4.58 7.94 -0.53
CA LEU A 95 -5.35 7.92 -1.77
C LEU A 95 -6.44 9.00 -1.78
N ALA A 96 -7.10 9.23 -0.65
CA ALA A 96 -8.11 10.27 -0.50
C ALA A 96 -7.51 11.68 -0.67
N SER A 97 -6.29 11.92 -0.18
CA SER A 97 -5.63 13.24 -0.31
C SER A 97 -5.15 13.56 -1.72
N ILE A 98 -4.97 12.56 -2.58
CA ILE A 98 -4.68 12.78 -4.02
C ILE A 98 -5.93 13.27 -4.76
N VAL A 99 -7.12 12.99 -4.24
CA VAL A 99 -8.41 13.35 -4.86
C VAL A 99 -8.82 14.75 -4.42
N THR A 100 -8.65 15.74 -5.31
CA THR A 100 -8.77 17.17 -4.97
C THR A 100 -9.97 17.87 -5.60
N GLU A 101 -10.39 17.53 -6.83
CA GLU A 101 -11.46 18.27 -7.53
C GLU A 101 -12.85 17.84 -7.06
N ASP A 102 -13.11 16.54 -7.02
CA ASP A 102 -14.33 15.94 -6.47
C ASP A 102 -13.92 15.01 -5.34
N SER A 103 -13.77 15.56 -4.13
CA SER A 103 -13.41 14.79 -2.96
C SER A 103 -14.43 13.68 -2.72
N VAL A 104 -13.94 12.53 -2.26
CA VAL A 104 -14.80 11.37 -2.02
C VAL A 104 -15.62 11.60 -0.75
N ASP A 105 -16.93 11.35 -0.84
CA ASP A 105 -17.82 11.43 0.31
C ASP A 105 -17.33 10.57 1.48
N GLU A 106 -17.45 11.09 2.69
CA GLU A 106 -16.87 10.47 3.87
C GLU A 106 -17.53 9.11 4.18
N HIS A 107 -18.84 8.95 3.92
CA HIS A 107 -19.50 7.65 4.06
C HIS A 107 -18.97 6.64 3.06
N ILE A 108 -18.63 7.06 1.84
CA ILE A 108 -17.99 6.18 0.85
C ILE A 108 -16.60 5.76 1.35
N LEU A 109 -15.81 6.67 1.90
CA LEU A 109 -14.49 6.35 2.46
C LEU A 109 -14.57 5.38 3.62
N ILE A 110 -15.51 5.59 4.55
CA ILE A 110 -15.78 4.68 5.67
C ILE A 110 -16.19 3.30 5.13
N ASN A 111 -17.09 3.26 4.15
CA ASN A 111 -17.56 2.00 3.59
C ASN A 111 -16.43 1.24 2.90
N VAL A 112 -15.60 1.92 2.10
CA VAL A 112 -14.41 1.34 1.47
C VAL A 112 -13.42 0.84 2.52
N PHE A 113 -13.19 1.61 3.58
CA PHE A 113 -12.34 1.20 4.70
C PHE A 113 -12.81 -0.12 5.30
N ILE A 114 -14.07 -0.17 5.77
CA ILE A 114 -14.67 -1.32 6.47
C ILE A 114 -14.76 -2.55 5.55
N HIS A 115 -15.22 -2.39 4.30
CA HIS A 115 -15.31 -3.50 3.35
C HIS A 115 -13.94 -4.05 2.95
N GLY A 116 -12.92 -3.20 2.86
CA GLY A 116 -11.57 -3.59 2.51
C GLY A 116 -10.77 -4.24 3.64
N LEU A 117 -11.24 -4.18 4.90
CA LEU A 117 -10.63 -4.90 6.02
C LEU A 117 -10.61 -6.42 5.74
N VAL A 118 -9.61 -7.10 6.30
CA VAL A 118 -9.56 -8.56 6.30
C VAL A 118 -10.71 -9.13 7.12
N ASP A 119 -11.30 -10.23 6.67
CA ASP A 119 -12.38 -10.87 7.41
C ASP A 119 -11.87 -11.37 8.76
N GLY A 120 -12.57 -10.99 9.83
CA GLY A 120 -12.13 -11.24 11.20
C GLY A 120 -12.91 -10.42 12.23
N PRO A 121 -12.51 -10.48 13.52
CA PRO A 121 -13.24 -9.83 14.60
C PRO A 121 -13.30 -8.31 14.44
N VAL A 122 -12.21 -7.66 14.02
CA VAL A 122 -12.18 -6.20 13.75
C VAL A 122 -13.26 -5.82 12.74
N LYS A 123 -13.27 -6.45 11.57
CA LYS A 123 -14.26 -6.18 10.52
C LYS A 123 -15.68 -6.46 10.98
N THR A 124 -15.88 -7.54 11.74
CA THR A 124 -17.20 -7.92 12.28
C THR A 124 -17.71 -6.87 13.26
N TYR A 125 -16.83 -6.34 14.12
CA TYR A 125 -17.16 -5.28 15.05
C TYR A 125 -17.47 -3.97 14.32
N MET A 126 -16.65 -3.59 13.33
CA MET A 126 -16.87 -2.39 12.51
C MET A 126 -18.24 -2.37 11.81
N PHE A 127 -18.76 -3.51 11.33
CA PHE A 127 -20.08 -3.58 10.70
C PHE A 127 -21.26 -3.45 11.69
N ARG A 128 -21.01 -3.58 12.99
CA ARG A 128 -22.04 -3.42 14.03
C ARG A 128 -22.19 -1.98 14.49
N GLU A 129 -21.15 -1.19 14.31
CA GLU A 129 -21.10 0.20 14.77
C GLU A 129 -21.42 1.16 13.62
N TYR A 130 -21.97 2.33 13.94
CA TYR A 130 -22.22 3.38 12.96
C TYR A 130 -21.22 4.52 13.14
N PHE A 131 -20.51 4.85 12.06
CA PHE A 131 -19.51 5.92 12.05
C PHE A 131 -19.98 7.12 11.25
N HIS A 132 -19.78 8.31 11.83
CA HIS A 132 -20.04 9.58 11.16
C HIS A 132 -18.81 10.18 10.50
N THR A 133 -17.61 9.74 10.88
CA THR A 133 -16.34 10.23 10.33
C THR A 133 -15.34 9.10 10.11
N LEU A 134 -14.46 9.26 9.13
CA LEU A 134 -13.43 8.28 8.80
C LEU A 134 -12.41 8.15 9.93
N GLU A 135 -12.05 9.26 10.57
CA GLU A 135 -11.12 9.27 11.71
C GLU A 135 -11.62 8.40 12.87
N LYS A 136 -12.92 8.49 13.20
CA LYS A 136 -13.53 7.66 14.25
C LYS A 136 -13.50 6.19 13.88
N ALA A 137 -13.80 5.85 12.61
CA ALA A 137 -13.74 4.48 12.13
C ALA A 137 -12.31 3.91 12.23
N ILE A 138 -11.29 4.69 11.85
CA ILE A 138 -9.87 4.29 11.93
C ILE A 138 -9.45 4.06 13.38
N ALA A 139 -9.70 5.03 14.27
CA ALA A 139 -9.33 4.92 15.69
C ALA A 139 -9.99 3.70 16.36
N CYS A 140 -11.25 3.44 16.02
CA CYS A 140 -11.99 2.30 16.53
C CYS A 140 -11.44 0.97 16.02
N ALA A 141 -11.11 0.88 14.72
CA ALA A 141 -10.50 -0.31 14.13
C ALA A 141 -9.10 -0.61 14.72
N GLU A 142 -8.29 0.42 14.95
CA GLU A 142 -6.98 0.29 15.58
C GLU A 142 -7.08 -0.17 17.04
N GLN A 143 -8.02 0.40 17.79
CA GLN A 143 -8.29 0.00 19.16
C GLN A 143 -8.73 -1.47 19.26
N GLU A 144 -9.58 -1.91 18.33
CA GLU A 144 -10.04 -3.30 18.28
C GLU A 144 -8.91 -4.25 17.89
N ASP A 145 -8.10 -3.93 16.88
CA ASP A 145 -6.92 -4.73 16.50
C ASP A 145 -5.93 -4.85 17.67
N PHE A 146 -5.71 -3.75 18.41
CA PHE A 146 -4.89 -3.74 19.60
C PHE A 146 -5.46 -4.63 20.71
N SER A 147 -6.76 -4.52 21.00
CA SER A 147 -7.44 -5.31 22.03
C SER A 147 -7.40 -6.81 21.71
N LEU A 148 -7.55 -7.18 20.43
CA LEU A 148 -7.42 -8.56 19.97
C LEU A 148 -6.00 -9.10 20.17
N ARG A 149 -4.98 -8.32 19.80
CA ARG A 149 -3.57 -8.71 20.02
C ARG A 149 -3.26 -8.88 21.50
N GLN A 150 -3.76 -8.00 22.35
CA GLN A 150 -3.60 -8.11 23.80
C GLN A 150 -4.27 -9.37 24.36
N SER A 151 -5.51 -9.65 23.96
CA SER A 151 -6.23 -10.85 24.45
C SER A 151 -5.54 -12.15 24.02
N GLN A 152 -5.00 -12.20 22.79
CA GLN A 152 -4.21 -13.35 22.32
C GLN A 152 -2.91 -13.51 23.10
N ALA A 153 -2.18 -12.43 23.36
CA ALA A 153 -0.96 -12.47 24.17
C ALA A 153 -1.26 -12.97 25.60
N ASN A 154 -2.33 -12.46 26.22
CA ASN A 154 -2.75 -12.87 27.55
C ASN A 154 -3.23 -14.33 27.59
N SER A 155 -3.93 -14.81 26.54
CA SER A 155 -4.33 -16.21 26.44
C SER A 155 -3.14 -17.15 26.23
N SER A 156 -2.11 -16.73 25.49
CA SER A 156 -0.89 -17.53 25.30
C SER A 156 -0.06 -17.70 26.59
N ASN A 157 -0.19 -16.73 27.51
CA ASN A 157 0.43 -16.79 28.84
C ASN A 157 -0.40 -17.58 29.85
N PHE A 158 -1.66 -17.92 29.52
CA PHE A 158 -2.50 -18.78 30.34
C PHE A 158 -2.17 -20.24 30.03
N CYS A 159 -1.12 -20.76 30.65
CA CYS A 159 -0.94 -22.19 30.78
C CYS A 159 -1.80 -22.62 31.98
N PRO A 160 -2.97 -23.25 31.80
CA PRO A 160 -3.62 -23.89 32.94
C PRO A 160 -2.63 -24.95 33.40
N THR A 161 -2.08 -24.78 34.60
CA THR A 161 -1.41 -25.85 35.32
C THR A 161 -2.35 -27.04 35.19
N ARG A 162 -1.92 -28.13 34.54
CA ARG A 162 -2.61 -29.41 34.63
C ARG A 162 -2.81 -29.63 36.13
N ARG A 163 -4.03 -29.44 36.63
CA ARG A 163 -4.39 -29.96 37.94
C ARG A 163 -4.08 -31.44 37.81
N ASN A 164 -3.13 -31.92 38.59
CA ASN A 164 -3.06 -33.34 38.89
C ASN A 164 -4.40 -33.64 39.54
N GLU A 165 -5.30 -34.24 38.77
CA GLU A 165 -6.63 -34.64 39.20
C GLU A 165 -6.46 -35.77 40.20
N THR A 166 -6.50 -35.44 41.49
CA THR A 166 -6.86 -36.39 42.55
C THR A 166 -8.17 -36.02 43.24
N GLY A 167 -8.92 -35.06 42.69
CA GLY A 167 -10.25 -34.70 43.17
C GLY A 167 -11.19 -34.60 41.98
N GLY A 168 -12.06 -35.61 41.83
CA GLY A 168 -13.09 -35.66 40.80
C GLY A 168 -14.09 -34.49 40.87
N PRO A 169 -14.98 -34.37 39.87
CA PRO A 169 -15.94 -33.28 39.82
C PRO A 169 -16.84 -33.32 41.07
N GLU A 170 -16.85 -32.22 41.82
CA GLU A 170 -17.74 -32.04 42.96
C GLU A 170 -19.19 -32.12 42.44
N SER A 171 -19.93 -33.11 42.95
CA SER A 171 -21.31 -33.40 42.56
C SER A 171 -22.20 -32.21 42.93
N MET A 172 -23.01 -31.75 41.99
CA MET A 172 -23.93 -30.63 42.18
C MET A 172 -25.14 -31.12 42.99
N ASP A 173 -25.24 -30.70 44.25
CA ASP A 173 -26.38 -31.07 45.12
C ASP A 173 -27.67 -30.40 44.62
N LEU A 174 -28.54 -31.21 44.03
CA LEU A 174 -29.88 -30.81 43.64
C LEU A 174 -30.79 -30.79 44.87
N CYS A 175 -31.07 -29.59 45.39
CA CYS A 175 -32.12 -29.41 46.40
C CYS A 175 -33.49 -29.79 45.81
N TYR A 176 -34.01 -30.95 46.21
CA TYR A 176 -35.40 -31.34 45.93
C TYR A 176 -36.35 -30.41 46.69
N ILE A 177 -37.18 -29.68 45.95
CA ILE A 177 -38.33 -28.97 46.50
C ILE A 177 -39.35 -30.03 46.91
N LYS A 178 -39.64 -30.11 48.20
CA LYS A 178 -40.66 -30.97 48.79
C LYS A 178 -42.02 -30.29 48.59
N SER A 179 -42.85 -30.86 47.71
CA SER A 179 -44.26 -30.52 47.50
C SER A 179 -45.13 -30.89 48.70
#